data_AF-A0A7Y5PW15-F1
#
_entry.id   AF-A0A7Y5PW15-F1
#
_cell.length_a   1.000
_cell.length_b   1.000
_cell.length_c   1.000
_cell.angle_alpha   90.00
_cell.angle_beta   90.00
_cell.angle_gamma   90.00
#
_symmetry.space_group_name_H-M   'P 1'
#
loop_
_entity.id
_entity.type
_entity.pdbx_description
1 polymer ?
#
loop_
_entity_poly.entity_id
_entity_poly.type
_entity_poly.pdbx_seq_one_letter_code
_entity_poly.pdbx_strand_id
1 'polypeptide(L)'
;MLALTLGLAPGCEDRAQAGGISEIEARQKIDKLVELFRGVDPTTTSDIQDKNFRDRTKLLEDLHGVGRAAGLAALARLDQAKNEPLDVQWALLEAAAFNAPEDAQPLLEKLIVTYDGKDGTGLRMHAVRIMSASIPQRAIELIEPMLRTPLARETRPPQEELVRGWHTAAKKLGLTEARVLCDLVVDMRQPPDARYAAVNALSDMGGTRAIQALREVLVESASDGNIRRKAAQALLVIMPRKEFCALMQEAAGHESDEIFLAFLDDMLQRNCVGQ
;
A
#
# COMPACT_ATOMS: atom_id res chain seq x y z
N MET A 1 21.58 -34.85 57.36
CA MET A 1 21.11 -33.47 57.15
C MET A 1 21.99 -32.84 56.07
N LEU A 2 21.58 -32.91 54.80
CA LEU A 2 22.24 -32.16 53.72
C LEU A 2 21.59 -30.78 53.63
N ALA A 3 22.39 -29.73 53.81
CA ALA A 3 21.97 -28.35 53.62
C ALA A 3 22.02 -28.02 52.12
N LEU A 4 20.84 -27.79 51.54
CA LEU A 4 20.67 -27.32 50.16
C LEU A 4 20.74 -25.78 50.18
N THR A 5 21.88 -25.23 49.78
CA THR A 5 22.02 -23.78 49.55
C THR A 5 21.50 -23.43 48.17
N LEU A 6 20.30 -22.84 48.09
CA LEU A 6 19.81 -22.15 46.89
C LEU A 6 20.66 -20.90 46.65
N GLY A 7 21.45 -20.93 45.57
CA GLY A 7 22.06 -19.73 45.01
C GLY A 7 21.03 -18.97 44.18
N LEU A 8 20.64 -17.79 44.66
CA LEU A 8 19.91 -16.79 43.90
C LEU A 8 20.79 -16.30 42.74
N ALA A 9 20.37 -16.56 41.51
CA ALA A 9 20.95 -15.94 40.33
C ALA A 9 20.58 -14.44 40.32
N PRO A 10 21.53 -13.53 40.06
CA PRO A 10 21.22 -12.12 39.87
C PRO A 10 20.41 -11.94 38.58
N GLY A 11 19.50 -10.97 38.63
CA GLY A 11 18.50 -10.73 37.59
C GLY A 11 19.10 -10.57 36.20
N CYS A 12 18.30 -10.99 35.21
CA CYS A 12 18.35 -10.43 33.87
C CYS A 12 18.06 -8.94 33.97
N GLU A 13 19.09 -8.13 34.22
CA GLU A 13 19.07 -6.71 33.90
C GLU A 13 19.01 -6.55 32.38
N ASP A 14 18.17 -5.61 31.98
CA ASP A 14 17.86 -5.19 30.62
C ASP A 14 19.05 -5.20 29.67
N ARG A 15 18.98 -6.10 28.70
CA ARG A 15 19.71 -5.98 27.42
C ARG A 15 18.69 -5.73 26.30
N ALA A 16 18.28 -4.47 26.12
CA ALA A 16 17.62 -3.93 24.91
C ALA A 16 17.34 -2.42 25.14
N GLN A 17 17.76 -1.42 24.37
CA GLN A 17 18.39 -1.31 23.04
C GLN A 17 19.34 -0.09 23.05
N ALA A 18 20.61 -0.32 22.74
CA ALA A 18 21.54 0.75 22.40
C ALA A 18 21.25 1.22 20.96
N GLY A 19 20.67 2.41 20.80
CA GLY A 19 20.44 3.04 19.50
C GLY A 19 19.20 3.94 19.36
N GLY A 20 18.28 3.95 20.33
CA GLY A 20 17.07 4.76 20.28
C GLY A 20 17.21 6.16 20.89
N ILE A 21 16.40 7.11 20.42
CA ILE A 21 16.27 8.44 21.04
C ILE A 21 15.63 8.35 22.44
N SER A 22 15.92 9.34 23.30
CA SER A 22 15.29 9.42 24.62
C SER A 22 13.79 9.72 24.51
N GLU A 23 13.01 9.39 25.56
CA GLU A 23 11.57 9.72 25.59
C GLU A 23 11.29 11.23 25.47
N ILE A 24 12.16 12.07 26.05
CA ILE A 24 12.00 13.52 25.98
C ILE A 24 12.22 14.00 24.54
N GLU A 25 13.28 13.52 23.90
CA GLU A 25 13.58 13.83 22.51
C GLU A 25 12.49 13.32 21.56
N ALA A 26 11.96 12.12 21.83
CA ALA A 26 10.82 11.55 21.10
C ALA A 26 9.60 12.46 21.15
N ARG A 27 9.19 12.89 22.35
CA ARG A 27 8.05 13.81 22.51
C ARG A 27 8.29 15.12 21.77
N GLN A 28 9.48 15.72 21.90
CA GLN A 28 9.84 16.95 21.21
C GLN A 28 9.74 16.83 19.68
N LYS A 29 10.23 15.72 19.11
CA LYS A 29 10.13 15.47 17.66
C LYS A 29 8.69 15.26 17.20
N ILE A 30 7.88 14.54 17.98
CA ILE A 30 6.45 14.33 17.69
C ILE A 30 5.65 15.62 17.80
N ASP A 31 5.90 16.45 18.82
CA ASP A 31 5.26 17.77 18.93
C ASP A 31 5.64 18.64 17.74
N LYS A 32 6.91 18.58 17.31
CA LYS A 32 7.35 19.32 16.13
C LYS A 32 6.67 18.84 14.85
N LEU A 33 6.47 17.53 14.71
CA LEU A 33 5.72 16.93 13.60
C LEU A 33 4.29 17.49 13.56
N VAL A 34 3.61 17.53 14.71
CA VAL A 34 2.24 18.08 14.81
C VAL A 34 2.19 19.55 14.40
N GLU A 35 3.14 20.37 14.87
CA GLU A 35 3.21 21.79 14.47
C GLU A 35 3.31 21.96 12.95
N LEU A 36 4.21 21.22 12.30
CA LEU A 36 4.45 21.33 10.86
C LEU A 36 3.25 20.84 10.03
N PHE A 37 2.54 19.81 10.51
CA PHE A 37 1.38 19.25 9.82
C PHE A 37 0.08 20.03 10.05
N ARG A 38 -0.04 20.82 11.13
CA ARG A 38 -1.11 21.83 11.26
C ARG A 38 -1.03 22.90 10.18
N GLY A 39 0.15 23.06 9.57
CA GLY A 39 0.37 23.94 8.44
C GLY A 39 0.63 25.39 8.82
N VAL A 40 0.85 26.20 7.80
CA VAL A 40 1.01 27.65 7.89
C VAL A 40 -0.27 28.33 7.44
N ASP A 41 -0.43 29.62 7.77
CA ASP A 41 -1.56 30.42 7.30
C ASP A 41 -1.67 30.34 5.76
N PRO A 42 -2.83 29.98 5.18
CA PRO A 42 -3.01 29.86 3.73
C PRO A 42 -2.71 31.14 2.93
N THR A 43 -2.71 32.30 3.60
CA THR A 43 -2.40 33.61 3.00
C THR A 43 -0.90 33.91 2.93
N THR A 44 -0.06 33.04 3.49
CA THR A 44 1.40 33.14 3.37
C THR A 44 1.87 32.93 1.93
N THR A 45 3.06 33.43 1.64
CA THR A 45 3.67 33.35 0.32
C THR A 45 4.03 31.90 -0.05
N SER A 46 4.04 31.61 -1.35
CA SER A 46 4.29 30.26 -1.89
C SER A 46 5.60 29.65 -1.38
N ASP A 47 6.65 30.44 -1.21
CA ASP A 47 7.95 29.99 -0.72
C ASP A 47 7.89 29.47 0.72
N ILE A 48 7.04 30.07 1.57
CA ILE A 48 6.80 29.61 2.95
C ILE A 48 6.02 28.30 2.95
N GLN A 49 4.98 28.19 2.11
CA GLN A 49 4.18 26.98 1.99
C GLN A 49 5.01 25.80 1.48
N ASP A 50 5.83 26.02 0.43
CA ASP A 50 6.74 25.03 -0.13
C ASP A 50 7.79 24.60 0.89
N LYS A 51 8.35 25.54 1.65
CA LYS A 51 9.30 25.23 2.72
C LYS A 51 8.63 24.38 3.81
N ASN A 52 7.42 24.74 4.26
CA ASN A 52 6.70 23.94 5.25
C ASN A 52 6.39 22.52 4.74
N PHE A 53 6.01 22.39 3.47
CA PHE A 53 5.80 21.10 2.83
C PHE A 53 7.07 20.24 2.82
N ARG A 54 8.22 20.81 2.44
CA ARG A 54 9.50 20.10 2.45
C ARG A 54 9.91 19.70 3.87
N ASP A 55 9.80 20.63 4.82
CA ASP A 55 10.22 20.42 6.21
C ASP A 55 9.37 19.32 6.88
N ARG A 56 8.05 19.32 6.67
CA ARG A 56 7.15 18.31 7.27
C ARG A 56 7.36 16.92 6.68
N THR A 57 7.56 16.81 5.36
CA THR A 57 7.86 15.53 4.71
C THR A 57 9.20 14.99 5.18
N LYS A 58 10.24 15.84 5.21
CA LYS A 58 11.56 15.46 5.69
C LYS A 58 11.53 14.97 7.13
N LEU A 59 10.84 15.67 8.04
CA LEU A 59 10.77 15.25 9.44
C LEU A 59 10.05 13.91 9.61
N LEU A 60 8.97 13.67 8.87
CA LEU A 60 8.27 12.38 8.93
C LEU A 60 9.17 11.23 8.45
N GLU A 61 9.89 11.43 7.35
CA GLU A 61 10.88 10.46 6.85
C GLU A 61 12.02 10.24 7.85
N ASP A 62 12.58 11.32 8.40
CA ASP A 62 13.65 11.28 9.40
C ASP A 62 13.19 10.59 10.70
N LEU A 63 11.88 10.51 10.96
CA LEU A 63 11.30 9.78 12.10
C LEU A 63 11.18 8.28 11.87
N HIS A 64 11.30 7.76 10.65
CA HIS A 64 11.14 6.32 10.40
C HIS A 64 12.28 5.50 11.01
N GLY A 65 11.95 4.54 11.88
CA GLY A 65 12.92 3.63 12.49
C GLY A 65 13.84 4.26 13.54
N VAL A 66 13.49 5.44 14.06
CA VAL A 66 14.26 6.16 15.08
C VAL A 66 14.16 5.51 16.47
N GLY A 67 13.09 4.75 16.71
CA GLY A 67 12.99 3.84 17.84
C GLY A 67 11.64 3.87 18.54
N ARG A 68 11.37 2.83 19.34
CA ARG A 68 10.06 2.58 19.95
C ARG A 68 9.52 3.76 20.77
N ALA A 69 10.38 4.53 21.44
CA ALA A 69 9.99 5.72 22.20
C ALA A 69 9.26 6.77 21.33
N ALA A 70 9.71 6.98 20.07
CA ALA A 70 9.03 7.86 19.12
C ALA A 70 7.64 7.34 18.76
N GLY A 71 7.52 6.02 18.55
CA GLY A 71 6.24 5.40 18.19
C GLY A 71 5.22 5.48 19.31
N LEU A 72 5.64 5.21 20.56
CA LEU A 72 4.79 5.35 21.74
C LEU A 72 4.36 6.81 21.97
N ALA A 73 5.27 7.77 21.77
CA ALA A 73 4.93 9.19 21.85
C ALA A 73 3.90 9.59 20.78
N ALA A 74 4.04 9.08 19.55
CA ALA A 74 3.10 9.32 18.47
C ALA A 74 1.70 8.75 18.77
N LEU A 75 1.60 7.51 19.28
CA LEU A 75 0.34 6.90 19.70
C LEU A 75 -0.34 7.70 20.81
N ALA A 76 0.41 8.07 21.85
CA ALA A 76 -0.12 8.87 22.96
C ALA A 76 -0.65 10.24 22.49
N ARG A 77 0.02 10.85 21.50
CA ARG A 77 -0.44 12.11 20.90
C ARG A 77 -1.65 11.92 20.00
N LEU A 78 -1.73 10.81 19.25
CA LEU A 78 -2.85 10.46 18.38
C LEU A 78 -4.15 10.28 19.17
N ASP A 79 -4.11 9.67 20.35
CA ASP A 79 -5.28 9.53 21.23
C ASP A 79 -5.89 10.89 21.63
N GLN A 80 -5.05 11.93 21.68
CA GLN A 80 -5.42 13.31 21.99
C GLN A 80 -5.76 14.12 20.73
N ALA A 81 -5.56 13.57 19.54
CA ALA A 81 -5.63 14.28 18.26
C ALA A 81 -6.99 14.16 17.55
N LYS A 82 -8.06 13.76 18.25
CA LYS A 82 -9.39 13.54 17.64
C LYS A 82 -9.95 14.74 16.87
N ASN A 83 -9.60 15.96 17.30
CA ASN A 83 -10.03 17.22 16.68
C ASN A 83 -8.93 17.87 15.81
N GLU A 84 -7.79 17.21 15.65
CA GLU A 84 -6.73 17.72 14.77
C GLU A 84 -7.10 17.45 13.30
N PRO A 85 -6.53 18.21 12.35
CA PRO A 85 -6.66 17.93 10.93
C PRO A 85 -6.27 16.47 10.59
N LEU A 86 -6.90 15.91 9.56
CA LEU A 86 -6.61 14.54 9.10
C LEU A 86 -5.12 14.32 8.82
N ASP A 87 -4.46 15.31 8.21
CA ASP A 87 -3.03 15.30 7.92
C ASP A 87 -2.16 15.07 9.18
N VAL A 88 -2.54 15.68 10.31
CA VAL A 88 -1.85 15.49 11.59
C VAL A 88 -2.09 14.08 12.13
N GLN A 89 -3.35 13.62 12.11
CA GLN A 89 -3.69 12.28 12.59
C GLN A 89 -2.99 11.19 11.76
N TRP A 90 -2.93 11.36 10.44
CA TRP A 90 -2.22 10.48 9.53
C TRP A 90 -0.72 10.45 9.84
N ALA A 91 -0.07 11.62 9.96
CA ALA A 91 1.36 11.70 10.26
C ALA A 91 1.72 11.04 11.60
N LEU A 92 0.88 11.22 12.62
CA LEU A 92 1.03 10.55 13.92
C LEU A 92 0.87 9.03 13.81
N LEU A 93 -0.13 8.55 13.07
CA LEU A 93 -0.33 7.12 12.83
C LEU A 93 0.85 6.49 12.07
N GLU A 94 1.40 7.20 11.08
CA GLU A 94 2.56 6.76 10.31
C GLU A 94 3.82 6.71 11.20
N ALA A 95 4.11 7.78 11.93
CA ALA A 95 5.22 7.83 12.88
C ALA A 95 5.11 6.73 13.94
N ALA A 96 3.91 6.44 14.44
CA ALA A 96 3.65 5.32 15.34
C ALA A 96 4.05 3.98 14.71
N ALA A 97 3.50 3.67 13.53
CA ALA A 97 3.66 2.38 12.89
C ALA A 97 5.11 2.07 12.45
N PHE A 98 5.86 3.07 11.99
CA PHE A 98 7.26 2.88 11.58
C PHE A 98 8.25 2.79 12.74
N ASN A 99 7.85 3.16 13.96
CA ASN A 99 8.72 3.16 15.13
C ASN A 99 8.33 2.11 16.18
N ALA A 100 7.05 1.79 16.28
CA ALA A 100 6.48 0.85 17.23
C ALA A 100 5.41 -0.01 16.53
N PRO A 101 5.79 -0.84 15.53
CA PRO A 101 4.84 -1.57 14.69
C PRO A 101 3.93 -2.50 15.50
N GLU A 102 4.47 -3.21 16.49
CA GLU A 102 3.69 -4.10 17.36
C GLU A 102 2.64 -3.34 18.19
N ASP A 103 2.98 -2.15 18.69
CA ASP A 103 2.08 -1.31 19.47
C ASP A 103 1.01 -0.63 18.58
N ALA A 104 1.35 -0.29 17.34
CA ALA A 104 0.44 0.36 16.39
C ALA A 104 -0.48 -0.62 15.65
N GLN A 105 -0.08 -1.90 15.54
CA GLN A 105 -0.80 -2.92 14.78
C GLN A 105 -2.30 -3.02 15.14
N PRO A 106 -2.71 -3.10 16.42
CA PRO A 106 -4.13 -3.26 16.76
C PRO A 106 -5.00 -2.11 16.26
N LEU A 107 -4.47 -0.88 16.29
CA LEU A 107 -5.17 0.30 15.80
C LEU A 107 -5.31 0.26 14.27
N LEU A 108 -4.24 -0.08 13.55
CA LEU A 108 -4.27 -0.22 12.10
C LEU A 108 -5.27 -1.29 11.64
N GLU A 109 -5.27 -2.47 12.29
CA GLU A 109 -6.23 -3.53 11.99
C GLU A 109 -7.66 -3.08 12.22
N LYS A 110 -7.91 -2.42 13.36
CA LYS A 110 -9.21 -1.88 13.68
C LYS A 110 -9.69 -0.90 12.61
N LEU A 111 -8.84 0.04 12.19
CA LEU A 111 -9.17 1.03 11.15
C LEU A 111 -9.47 0.36 9.79
N ILE A 112 -8.74 -0.70 9.43
CA ILE A 112 -8.96 -1.40 8.16
C ILE A 112 -10.27 -2.19 8.19
N VAL A 113 -10.51 -2.96 9.25
CA VAL A 113 -11.64 -3.89 9.35
C VAL A 113 -12.94 -3.22 9.76
N THR A 114 -12.87 -2.22 10.65
CA THR A 114 -14.07 -1.60 11.25
C THR A 114 -14.45 -0.34 10.48
N TYR A 115 -15.75 -0.19 10.19
CA TYR A 115 -16.29 1.07 9.69
C TYR A 115 -16.72 1.95 10.85
N ASP A 116 -16.07 3.09 11.00
CA ASP A 116 -16.29 4.02 12.12
C ASP A 116 -17.45 5.00 11.89
N GLY A 117 -18.28 4.77 10.87
CA GLY A 117 -19.43 5.63 10.55
C GLY A 117 -19.05 6.90 9.78
N LYS A 118 -20.05 7.77 9.59
CA LYS A 118 -19.90 9.06 8.87
C LYS A 118 -18.96 10.03 9.60
N ASP A 119 -18.87 9.89 10.92
CA ASP A 119 -18.01 10.70 11.80
C ASP A 119 -16.64 10.05 12.06
N GLY A 120 -16.31 9.00 11.30
CA GLY A 120 -15.02 8.31 11.37
C GLY A 120 -13.86 9.20 10.95
N THR A 121 -12.64 8.82 11.36
CA THR A 121 -11.42 9.64 11.17
C THR A 121 -11.00 9.82 9.71
N GLY A 122 -11.55 9.07 8.76
CA GLY A 122 -11.06 9.04 7.36
C GLY A 122 -9.71 8.34 7.19
N LEU A 123 -9.11 7.82 8.26
CA LEU A 123 -7.77 7.20 8.25
C LEU A 123 -7.74 5.82 7.61
N ARG A 124 -8.86 5.21 7.24
CA ARG A 124 -8.92 3.81 6.78
C ARG A 124 -8.04 3.55 5.55
N MET A 125 -8.05 4.48 4.58
CA MET A 125 -7.17 4.39 3.40
C MET A 125 -5.71 4.51 3.81
N HIS A 126 -5.38 5.48 4.66
CA HIS A 126 -4.03 5.66 5.20
C HIS A 126 -3.55 4.44 6.00
N ALA A 127 -4.44 3.80 6.77
CA ALA A 127 -4.12 2.61 7.55
C ALA A 127 -3.72 1.43 6.67
N VAL A 128 -4.40 1.22 5.53
CA VAL A 128 -3.99 0.22 4.53
C VAL A 128 -2.56 0.50 4.05
N ARG A 129 -2.30 1.73 3.59
CA ARG A 129 -0.98 2.13 3.09
C ARG A 129 0.12 2.00 4.15
N ILE A 130 -0.13 2.50 5.36
CA ILE A 130 0.81 2.49 6.48
C ILE A 130 1.09 1.05 6.89
N MET A 131 0.07 0.22 7.11
CA MET A 131 0.26 -1.18 7.52
C MET A 131 1.04 -1.95 6.47
N SER A 132 0.70 -1.79 5.18
CA SER A 132 1.44 -2.43 4.09
C SER A 132 2.91 -2.05 4.02
N ALA A 133 3.27 -0.84 4.44
CA ALA A 133 4.65 -0.37 4.42
C ALA A 133 5.44 -0.71 5.70
N SER A 134 4.77 -0.74 6.85
CA SER A 134 5.42 -0.90 8.17
C SER A 134 5.33 -2.32 8.73
N ILE A 135 4.25 -3.06 8.42
CA ILE A 135 3.96 -4.41 8.93
C ILE A 135 3.52 -5.33 7.78
N PRO A 136 4.37 -5.54 6.76
CA PRO A 136 3.94 -6.09 5.47
C PRO A 136 3.38 -7.51 5.57
N GLN A 137 3.94 -8.37 6.43
CA GLN A 137 3.43 -9.73 6.64
C GLN A 137 1.98 -9.70 7.14
N ARG A 138 1.70 -8.86 8.13
CA ARG A 138 0.35 -8.71 8.68
C ARG A 138 -0.61 -8.09 7.67
N ALA A 139 -0.13 -7.14 6.87
CA ALA A 139 -0.92 -6.53 5.81
C ALA A 139 -1.41 -7.58 4.80
N ILE A 140 -0.56 -8.50 4.36
CA ILE A 140 -0.95 -9.59 3.44
C ILE A 140 -2.04 -10.46 4.08
N GLU A 141 -1.83 -10.92 5.32
CA GLU A 141 -2.78 -11.76 6.05
C GLU A 141 -4.16 -11.12 6.19
N LEU A 142 -4.20 -9.80 6.39
CA LEU A 142 -5.44 -9.05 6.57
C LEU A 142 -6.12 -8.72 5.24
N ILE A 143 -5.36 -8.24 4.26
CA ILE A 143 -5.89 -7.69 3.00
C ILE A 143 -6.24 -8.80 2.01
N GLU A 144 -5.47 -9.89 1.94
CA GLU A 144 -5.68 -10.92 0.92
C GLU A 144 -7.10 -11.56 0.97
N PRO A 145 -7.66 -11.92 2.14
CA PRO A 145 -9.04 -12.40 2.22
C PRO A 145 -10.06 -11.37 1.74
N MET A 146 -9.80 -10.07 1.97
CA MET A 146 -10.68 -8.98 1.55
C MET A 146 -10.70 -8.81 0.02
N LEU A 147 -9.59 -9.13 -0.67
CA LEU A 147 -9.49 -9.06 -2.12
C LEU A 147 -10.20 -10.23 -2.84
N ARG A 148 -10.27 -11.40 -2.20
CA ARG A 148 -10.92 -12.60 -2.77
C ARG A 148 -12.43 -12.48 -2.92
N THR A 149 -13.06 -11.58 -2.18
CA THR A 149 -14.52 -11.39 -2.17
C THR A 149 -14.86 -10.02 -2.74
N PRO A 150 -15.64 -9.94 -3.84
CA PRO A 150 -16.19 -8.67 -4.31
C PRO A 150 -16.96 -7.97 -3.17
N LEU A 151 -16.93 -6.63 -3.16
CA LEU A 151 -17.62 -5.81 -2.15
C LEU A 151 -19.14 -6.05 -2.15
N ALA A 152 -19.61 -7.05 -1.42
CA ALA A 152 -21.02 -7.30 -1.24
C ALA A 152 -21.50 -6.66 0.08
N ARG A 153 -22.01 -5.42 -0.01
CA ARG A 153 -22.74 -4.72 1.08
C ARG A 153 -21.93 -4.37 2.33
N GLU A 154 -20.60 -4.41 2.27
CA GLU A 154 -19.72 -4.02 3.38
C GLU A 154 -19.02 -2.69 3.09
N THR A 155 -18.98 -1.80 4.10
CA THR A 155 -18.14 -0.60 4.08
C THR A 155 -16.68 -0.98 4.39
N ARG A 156 -15.95 -1.42 3.38
CA ARG A 156 -14.49 -1.64 3.43
C ARG A 156 -13.72 -0.42 2.88
N PRO A 157 -12.39 -0.32 3.07
CA PRO A 157 -11.58 0.60 2.29
C PRO A 157 -11.78 0.37 0.79
N PRO A 158 -11.60 1.40 -0.07
CA PRO A 158 -11.68 1.24 -1.52
C PRO A 158 -10.84 0.05 -1.98
N GLN A 159 -11.40 -0.77 -2.86
CA GLN A 159 -10.75 -2.03 -3.23
C GLN A 159 -9.48 -1.81 -4.06
N GLU A 160 -9.40 -0.72 -4.82
CA GLU A 160 -8.14 -0.27 -5.44
C GLU A 160 -7.03 -0.03 -4.40
N GLU A 161 -7.37 0.52 -3.23
CA GLU A 161 -6.40 0.81 -2.17
C GLU A 161 -5.95 -0.49 -1.50
N LEU A 162 -6.87 -1.45 -1.31
CA LEU A 162 -6.52 -2.80 -0.84
C LEU A 162 -5.55 -3.48 -1.82
N VAL A 163 -5.76 -3.36 -3.13
CA VAL A 163 -4.84 -3.91 -4.14
C VAL A 163 -3.46 -3.25 -4.05
N ARG A 164 -3.40 -1.91 -3.97
CA ARG A 164 -2.14 -1.16 -3.82
C ARG A 164 -1.41 -1.52 -2.52
N GLY A 165 -2.15 -1.67 -1.42
CA GLY A 165 -1.65 -2.10 -0.13
C GLY A 165 -1.08 -3.51 -0.18
N TRP A 166 -1.82 -4.48 -0.71
CA TRP A 166 -1.33 -5.86 -0.87
C TRP A 166 -0.06 -5.89 -1.72
N HIS A 167 -0.04 -5.18 -2.86
CA HIS A 167 1.13 -5.12 -3.73
C HIS A 167 2.35 -4.51 -3.03
N THR A 168 2.17 -3.41 -2.29
CA THR A 168 3.25 -2.77 -1.51
C THR A 168 3.85 -3.74 -0.48
N ALA A 169 2.99 -4.46 0.24
CA ALA A 169 3.43 -5.44 1.22
C ALA A 169 4.15 -6.63 0.55
N ALA A 170 3.61 -7.13 -0.55
CA ALA A 170 4.21 -8.22 -1.33
C ALA A 170 5.62 -7.87 -1.82
N LYS A 171 5.83 -6.65 -2.33
CA LYS A 171 7.16 -6.16 -2.73
C LYS A 171 8.15 -6.13 -1.56
N LYS A 172 7.71 -5.65 -0.39
CA LYS A 172 8.55 -5.62 0.82
C LYS A 172 8.94 -7.01 1.32
N LEU A 173 8.07 -7.99 1.13
CA LEU A 173 8.33 -9.39 1.47
C LEU A 173 9.07 -10.17 0.37
N GLY A 174 9.30 -9.55 -0.79
CA GLY A 174 9.93 -10.21 -1.94
C GLY A 174 9.07 -11.30 -2.57
N LEU A 175 7.74 -11.21 -2.46
CA LEU A 175 6.83 -12.16 -3.11
C LEU A 175 6.84 -11.95 -4.62
N THR A 176 6.95 -13.05 -5.37
CA THR A 176 6.99 -13.04 -6.84
C THR A 176 5.71 -13.59 -7.47
N GLU A 177 4.80 -14.15 -6.67
CA GLU A 177 3.49 -14.63 -7.14
C GLU A 177 2.37 -13.79 -6.52
N ALA A 178 1.41 -13.37 -7.34
CA ALA A 178 0.20 -12.69 -6.89
C ALA A 178 -1.06 -13.43 -7.33
N ARG A 179 -1.24 -14.64 -6.79
CA ARG A 179 -2.41 -15.48 -7.12
C ARG A 179 -3.72 -14.71 -6.90
N VAL A 180 -3.84 -14.02 -5.77
CA VAL A 180 -5.03 -13.21 -5.47
C VAL A 180 -5.30 -12.11 -6.50
N LEU A 181 -4.25 -11.47 -7.04
CA LEU A 181 -4.41 -10.41 -8.05
C LEU A 181 -4.71 -10.98 -9.43
N CYS A 182 -4.14 -12.16 -9.76
CA CYS A 182 -4.48 -12.89 -10.98
C CYS A 182 -5.96 -13.27 -10.98
N ASP A 183 -6.47 -13.76 -9.85
CA ASP A 183 -7.88 -14.15 -9.72
C ASP A 183 -8.79 -12.91 -9.71
N LEU A 184 -8.36 -11.81 -9.08
CA LEU A 184 -9.11 -10.55 -9.03
C LEU A 184 -9.25 -9.90 -10.41
N VAL A 185 -8.18 -9.85 -11.21
CA VAL A 185 -8.18 -9.09 -12.47
C VAL A 185 -9.12 -9.69 -13.53
N VAL A 186 -9.31 -11.02 -13.50
CA VAL A 186 -10.21 -11.75 -14.41
C VAL A 186 -11.66 -11.80 -13.92
N ASP A 187 -11.93 -11.52 -12.64
CA ASP A 187 -13.29 -11.54 -12.10
C ASP A 187 -14.04 -10.25 -12.45
N MET A 188 -14.96 -10.35 -13.42
CA MET A 188 -15.82 -9.26 -13.89
C MET A 188 -16.76 -8.68 -12.83
N ARG A 189 -16.96 -9.35 -11.69
CA ARG A 189 -17.74 -8.83 -10.55
C ARG A 189 -16.92 -7.84 -9.71
N GLN A 190 -15.61 -7.81 -9.90
CA GLN A 190 -14.73 -6.89 -9.19
C GLN A 190 -14.86 -5.47 -9.76
N PRO A 191 -14.77 -4.44 -8.92
CA PRO A 191 -14.80 -3.05 -9.35
C PRO A 191 -13.73 -2.73 -10.42
N PRO A 192 -14.04 -1.91 -11.44
CA PRO A 192 -13.10 -1.58 -12.51
C PRO A 192 -11.79 -0.94 -12.04
N ASP A 193 -11.85 -0.08 -11.03
CA ASP A 193 -10.69 0.56 -10.36
C ASP A 193 -9.78 -0.48 -9.70
N ALA A 194 -10.34 -1.45 -8.98
CA ALA A 194 -9.58 -2.54 -8.37
C ALA A 194 -8.91 -3.43 -9.42
N ARG A 195 -9.63 -3.77 -10.49
CA ARG A 195 -9.07 -4.52 -11.62
C ARG A 195 -7.96 -3.74 -12.32
N TYR A 196 -8.13 -2.43 -12.52
CA TYR A 196 -7.09 -1.57 -13.09
C TYR A 196 -5.84 -1.52 -12.18
N ALA A 197 -6.02 -1.38 -10.86
CA ALA A 197 -4.92 -1.46 -9.90
C ALA A 197 -4.21 -2.81 -9.96
N ALA A 198 -4.94 -3.91 -10.12
CA ALA A 198 -4.38 -5.25 -10.23
C ALA A 198 -3.55 -5.42 -11.51
N VAL A 199 -3.98 -4.86 -12.65
CA VAL A 199 -3.16 -4.85 -13.87
C VAL A 199 -1.81 -4.16 -13.63
N ASN A 200 -1.80 -3.01 -12.94
CA ASN A 200 -0.54 -2.32 -12.61
C ASN A 200 0.37 -3.18 -11.73
N ALA A 201 -0.18 -3.78 -10.68
CA ALA A 201 0.59 -4.64 -9.78
C ALA A 201 1.14 -5.89 -10.49
N LEU A 202 0.32 -6.56 -11.32
CA LEU A 202 0.75 -7.71 -12.12
C LEU A 202 1.82 -7.34 -13.15
N SER A 203 1.77 -6.14 -13.73
CA SER A 203 2.82 -5.63 -14.62
C SER A 203 4.16 -5.41 -13.92
N ASP A 204 4.15 -5.02 -12.65
CA ASP A 204 5.37 -4.82 -11.85
C ASP A 204 5.95 -6.16 -11.36
N MET A 205 5.08 -7.09 -10.97
CA MET A 205 5.49 -8.41 -10.47
C MET A 205 5.91 -9.38 -11.59
N GLY A 206 5.23 -9.33 -12.75
CA GLY A 206 5.48 -10.22 -13.87
C GLY A 206 5.21 -11.70 -13.57
N GLY A 207 5.88 -12.57 -14.33
CA GLY A 207 5.77 -14.02 -14.21
C GLY A 207 4.65 -14.64 -15.05
N THR A 208 4.74 -15.96 -15.26
CA THR A 208 3.89 -16.71 -16.18
C THR A 208 2.40 -16.60 -15.85
N ARG A 209 2.03 -16.63 -14.56
CA ARG A 209 0.63 -16.53 -14.15
C ARG A 209 0.05 -15.14 -14.36
N ALA A 210 0.86 -14.08 -14.14
CA ALA A 210 0.44 -12.71 -14.42
C ALA A 210 0.21 -12.51 -15.92
N ILE A 211 1.13 -13.02 -16.76
CA ILE A 211 0.96 -13.02 -18.22
C ILE A 211 -0.35 -13.70 -18.61
N GLN A 212 -0.62 -14.90 -18.07
CA GLN A 212 -1.84 -15.64 -18.40
C GLN A 212 -3.12 -14.86 -18.01
N ALA A 213 -3.17 -14.32 -16.79
CA ALA A 213 -4.32 -13.54 -16.34
C ALA A 213 -4.54 -12.27 -17.20
N LEU A 214 -3.45 -11.59 -17.57
CA LEU A 214 -3.53 -10.40 -18.42
C LEU A 214 -3.91 -10.74 -19.87
N ARG A 215 -3.54 -11.91 -20.38
CA ARG A 215 -4.01 -12.42 -21.69
C ARG A 215 -5.51 -12.64 -21.68
N GLU A 216 -6.06 -13.22 -20.61
CA GLU A 216 -7.50 -13.41 -20.47
C GLU A 216 -8.24 -12.07 -20.46
N VAL A 217 -7.73 -11.09 -19.69
CA VAL A 217 -8.28 -9.73 -19.66
C VAL A 217 -8.23 -9.06 -21.03
N LEU A 218 -7.16 -9.26 -21.80
CA LEU A 218 -6.99 -8.66 -23.13
C LEU A 218 -8.09 -9.11 -24.10
N VAL A 219 -8.42 -10.41 -24.11
CA VAL A 219 -9.32 -11.03 -25.10
C VAL A 219 -10.77 -11.10 -24.64
N GLU A 220 -11.06 -10.82 -23.37
CA GLU A 220 -12.42 -10.79 -22.83
C GLU A 220 -13.19 -9.58 -23.39
N SER A 221 -14.09 -9.83 -24.34
CA SER A 221 -14.85 -8.80 -25.05
C SER A 221 -15.89 -8.10 -24.17
N ALA A 222 -16.37 -8.75 -23.11
CA ALA A 222 -17.26 -8.12 -22.12
C ALA A 222 -16.50 -7.20 -21.14
N SER A 223 -15.17 -7.16 -21.20
CA SER A 223 -14.35 -6.36 -20.31
C SER A 223 -14.34 -4.87 -20.69
N ASP A 224 -14.05 -4.01 -19.72
CA ASP A 224 -13.88 -2.57 -19.93
C ASP A 224 -12.68 -2.32 -20.88
N GLY A 225 -12.92 -1.59 -21.97
CA GLY A 225 -11.90 -1.30 -22.98
C GLY A 225 -10.64 -0.61 -22.42
N ASN A 226 -10.75 0.19 -21.36
CA ASN A 226 -9.58 0.80 -20.71
C ASN A 226 -8.74 -0.25 -19.96
N ILE A 227 -9.39 -1.21 -19.30
CA ILE A 227 -8.69 -2.32 -18.63
C ILE A 227 -8.01 -3.21 -19.68
N ARG A 228 -8.67 -3.50 -20.81
CA ARG A 228 -8.09 -4.26 -21.93
C ARG A 228 -6.85 -3.58 -22.51
N ARG A 229 -6.92 -2.25 -22.76
CA ARG A 229 -5.76 -1.46 -23.22
C ARG A 229 -4.62 -1.51 -22.21
N LYS A 230 -4.95 -1.38 -20.93
CA LYS A 230 -3.98 -1.43 -19.84
C LYS A 230 -3.32 -2.81 -19.74
N ALA A 231 -4.07 -3.90 -19.96
CA ALA A 231 -3.52 -5.24 -20.01
C ALA A 231 -2.55 -5.43 -21.18
N ALA A 232 -2.88 -4.92 -22.38
CA ALA A 232 -1.95 -4.93 -23.52
C ALA A 232 -0.63 -4.19 -23.20
N GLN A 233 -0.73 -3.01 -22.57
CA GLN A 233 0.44 -2.23 -22.15
C GLN A 233 1.27 -2.98 -21.09
N ALA A 234 0.63 -3.64 -20.13
CA ALA A 234 1.32 -4.45 -19.13
C ALA A 234 2.03 -5.66 -19.75
N LEU A 235 1.36 -6.36 -20.68
CA LEU A 235 1.93 -7.50 -21.41
C LEU A 235 3.18 -7.09 -22.21
N LEU A 236 3.18 -5.90 -22.83
CA LEU A 236 4.36 -5.35 -23.51
C LEU A 236 5.56 -5.20 -22.58
N VAL A 237 5.33 -4.87 -21.30
CA VAL A 237 6.40 -4.70 -20.31
C VAL A 237 6.97 -6.04 -19.85
N ILE A 238 6.13 -7.05 -19.66
CA ILE A 238 6.52 -8.30 -18.97
C ILE A 238 6.79 -9.49 -19.90
N MET A 239 6.42 -9.41 -21.18
CA MET A 239 6.59 -10.50 -22.15
C MET A 239 7.78 -10.28 -23.08
N PRO A 240 8.40 -11.36 -23.59
CA PRO A 240 9.31 -11.28 -24.73
C PRO A 240 8.61 -10.65 -25.94
N ARG A 241 9.27 -9.70 -26.59
CA ARG A 241 8.70 -8.91 -27.69
C ARG A 241 8.09 -9.74 -28.82
N LYS A 242 8.71 -10.88 -29.17
CA LYS A 242 8.19 -11.79 -30.21
C LYS A 242 6.85 -12.41 -29.81
N GLU A 243 6.74 -12.87 -28.57
CA GLU A 243 5.50 -13.46 -28.03
C GLU A 243 4.41 -12.40 -27.89
N PHE A 244 4.77 -11.19 -27.45
CA PHE A 244 3.86 -10.05 -27.40
C PHE A 244 3.28 -9.74 -28.79
N CYS A 245 4.11 -9.65 -29.82
CA CYS A 245 3.67 -9.34 -31.18
C CYS A 245 2.74 -10.41 -31.76
N ALA A 246 3.05 -11.69 -31.53
CA ALA A 246 2.17 -12.80 -31.94
C ALA A 246 0.81 -12.72 -31.25
N LEU A 247 0.79 -12.44 -29.95
CA LEU A 247 -0.45 -12.28 -29.18
C LEU A 247 -1.29 -11.08 -29.67
N MET A 248 -0.67 -9.94 -29.95
CA MET A 248 -1.39 -8.76 -30.46
C MET A 248 -1.99 -9.03 -31.85
N GLN A 249 -1.28 -9.74 -32.73
CA GLN A 249 -1.80 -10.16 -34.04
C GLN A 249 -3.00 -11.10 -33.90
N GLU A 250 -2.90 -12.08 -33.00
CA GLU A 250 -3.99 -13.02 -32.70
C GLU A 250 -5.23 -12.27 -32.16
N ALA A 251 -5.03 -11.37 -31.18
CA ALA A 251 -6.11 -10.58 -30.60
C ALA A 251 -6.78 -9.67 -31.64
N ALA A 252 -6.00 -8.99 -32.48
CA ALA A 252 -6.54 -8.13 -33.55
C ALA A 252 -7.34 -8.93 -34.59
N GLY A 253 -6.90 -10.14 -34.94
CA GLY A 253 -7.59 -11.00 -35.90
C GLY A 253 -8.97 -11.50 -35.45
N HIS A 254 -9.26 -11.44 -34.14
CA HIS A 254 -10.53 -11.86 -33.56
C HIS A 254 -11.34 -10.69 -32.95
N GLU A 255 -10.87 -9.45 -33.05
CA GLU A 255 -11.53 -8.29 -32.48
C GLU A 255 -12.60 -7.72 -33.42
N SER A 256 -13.73 -7.32 -32.84
CA SER A 256 -14.87 -6.69 -33.52
C SER A 256 -15.12 -5.24 -33.11
N ASP A 257 -14.64 -4.82 -31.93
CA ASP A 257 -14.64 -3.43 -31.49
C ASP A 257 -13.60 -2.62 -32.30
N GLU A 258 -14.09 -1.78 -33.20
CA GLU A 258 -13.26 -0.95 -34.08
C GLU A 258 -12.31 -0.01 -33.31
N ILE A 259 -12.71 0.49 -32.14
CA ILE A 259 -11.90 1.39 -31.32
C ILE A 259 -10.76 0.60 -30.67
N PHE A 260 -11.05 -0.61 -30.19
CA PHE A 260 -10.01 -1.46 -29.62
C PHE A 260 -9.08 -2.04 -30.70
N LEU A 261 -9.62 -2.41 -31.86
CA LEU A 261 -8.84 -2.87 -33.01
C LEU A 261 -7.85 -1.79 -33.47
N ALA A 262 -8.29 -0.53 -33.62
CA ALA A 262 -7.39 0.58 -33.96
C ALA A 262 -6.27 0.76 -32.92
N PHE A 263 -6.55 0.51 -31.63
CA PHE A 263 -5.53 0.51 -30.59
C PHE A 263 -4.53 -0.65 -30.76
N LEU A 264 -4.99 -1.87 -31.05
CA LEU A 264 -4.12 -3.02 -31.27
C LEU A 264 -3.22 -2.81 -32.50
N ASP A 265 -3.76 -2.23 -33.57
CA ASP A 265 -2.99 -1.87 -34.76
C ASP A 265 -1.90 -0.83 -34.46
N ASP A 266 -2.20 0.22 -33.70
CA ASP A 266 -1.20 1.21 -33.26
C ASP A 266 -0.09 0.55 -32.41
N MET A 267 -0.47 -0.36 -31.50
CA MET A 267 0.49 -1.13 -30.71
C MET A 267 1.40 -2.00 -31.60
N LEU A 268 0.84 -2.69 -32.60
CA LEU A 268 1.60 -3.50 -33.56
C LEU A 268 2.55 -2.64 -34.39
N GLN A 269 2.09 -1.52 -34.93
CA GLN A 269 2.92 -0.63 -35.76
C GLN A 269 4.09 -0.04 -34.97
N ARG A 270 3.88 0.34 -33.71
CA ARG A 270 4.96 0.94 -32.89
C ARG A 270 5.93 -0.10 -32.35
N ASN A 271 5.45 -1.30 -32.04
CA ASN A 271 6.23 -2.26 -31.27
C ASN A 271 6.62 -3.53 -32.04
N CYS A 272 6.11 -3.78 -33.24
CA CYS A 272 6.32 -5.06 -33.95
C CYS A 272 6.91 -4.94 -35.35
N VAL A 273 7.17 -3.73 -35.85
CA VAL A 273 7.82 -3.53 -37.16
C VAL A 273 9.28 -4.00 -37.11
N GLY A 274 9.68 -4.80 -38.11
CA GLY A 274 11.05 -5.30 -38.29
C GLY A 274 11.35 -6.66 -37.66
N GLN A 275 10.32 -7.41 -37.23
CA GLN A 275 10.43 -8.84 -36.92
C GLN A 275 10.19 -9.71 -38.16
#